data_AF-T1CXW3-F1
#
_entry.id   AF-T1CXW3-F1
#
_cell.length_a   1.000
_cell.length_b   1.000
_cell.length_c   1.000
_cell.angle_alpha   90.00
_cell.angle_beta   90.00
_cell.angle_gamma   90.00
#
_symmetry.space_group_name_H-M   'P 1'
#
loop_
_entity.id
_entity.type
_entity.pdbx_description
1 polymer ?
#
loop_
_entity_poly.entity_id
_entity_poly.type
_entity_poly.pdbx_seq_one_letter_code
_entity_poly.pdbx_strand_id
1 'polypeptide(L)' 'MRPYRSKTTLTLRQDRALRIAYDLGYFAYPRRGSLGDVARMLGTSRSTTLELLRRATAKLAGLRYGDELHFRRPL' A
#
# COMPACT_ATOMS: atom_id res chain seq x y z
N MET A 1 -2.37 23.30 -15.83
CA MET A 1 -1.98 21.89 -16.02
C MET A 1 -2.14 21.13 -14.72
N ARG A 2 -2.92 20.05 -14.67
CA ARG A 2 -2.99 19.15 -13.51
C ARG A 2 -1.82 18.17 -13.67
N PRO A 3 -0.82 18.13 -12.76
CA PRO A 3 0.33 17.26 -12.96
C PRO A 3 -0.14 15.81 -13.02
N TYR A 4 0.30 15.09 -14.06
CA TYR A 4 0.07 13.66 -14.19
C TYR A 4 0.62 13.01 -12.91
N ARG A 5 -0.27 12.52 -12.05
CA ARG A 5 0.11 11.82 -10.83
C ARG A 5 0.83 10.57 -11.31
N SER A 6 2.17 10.58 -11.30
CA SER A 6 2.98 9.46 -11.77
C SER A 6 2.46 8.18 -11.11
N LYS A 7 2.41 7.08 -11.86
CA LYS A 7 1.93 5.78 -11.36
C LYS A 7 2.62 5.40 -10.05
N THR A 8 3.81 5.92 -9.81
CA THR A 8 4.69 5.68 -8.67
C THR A 8 4.43 6.56 -7.43
N THR A 9 3.70 7.67 -7.48
CA THR A 9 3.46 8.51 -6.28
C THR A 9 2.27 8.03 -5.43
N LEU A 10 2.48 7.85 -4.12
CA LEU A 10 1.40 7.53 -3.17
C LEU A 10 0.38 8.65 -3.06
N THR A 11 -0.90 8.29 -2.90
CA THR A 11 -1.91 9.27 -2.47
C THR A 11 -1.83 9.47 -0.95
N LEU A 12 -2.32 10.61 -0.44
CA LEU A 12 -2.39 10.85 1.02
C LEU A 12 -3.11 9.72 1.77
N ARG A 13 -4.18 9.15 1.19
CA ARG A 13 -4.89 8.01 1.77
C ARG A 13 -4.06 6.72 1.76
N GLN A 14 -3.28 6.48 0.71
CA GLN A 14 -2.40 5.32 0.60
C GLN A 14 -1.24 5.41 1.60
N ASP A 15 -0.61 6.58 1.68
CA ASP A 15 0.46 6.88 2.63
C ASP A 15 -0.03 6.74 4.08
N ARG A 16 -1.17 7.34 4.40
CA ARG A 16 -1.80 7.21 5.73
C ARG A 16 -2.13 5.76 6.08
N ALA A 17 -2.63 4.98 5.13
CA ALA A 17 -2.92 3.56 5.37
C ALA A 17 -1.64 2.76 5.66
N LEU A 18 -0.56 3.00 4.91
CA LEU A 18 0.75 2.40 5.17
C LEU A 18 1.29 2.79 6.54
N ARG A 19 1.23 4.07 6.88
CA ARG A 19 1.72 4.59 8.17
C ARG A 19 1.01 3.92 9.33
N ILE A 20 -0.33 3.90 9.31
CA ILE A 20 -1.14 3.26 10.36
C ILE A 20 -0.84 1.77 10.45
N ALA A 21 -0.76 1.07 9.30
CA ALA A 21 -0.43 -0.35 9.29
C ALA A 21 0.97 -0.63 9.85
N TYR A 22 1.96 0.21 9.54
CA TYR A 22 3.30 0.13 10.11
C TYR A 22 3.29 0.35 11.63
N ASP A 23 2.66 1.43 12.10
CA ASP A 23 2.59 1.80 13.52
C ASP A 23 1.88 0.73 14.37
N LEU A 24 0.85 0.06 13.79
CA LEU A 24 0.16 -1.06 14.43
C LEU A 24 0.94 -2.38 14.36
N GLY A 25 2.07 -2.44 13.67
CA GLY A 25 2.84 -3.67 13.47
C GLY A 25 2.14 -4.70 12.57
N TYR A 26 1.30 -4.25 11.63
CA TYR A 26 0.66 -5.11 10.63
C TYR A 26 1.68 -5.82 9.73
N PHE A 27 2.79 -5.14 9.44
CA PHE A 27 3.91 -5.64 8.64
C PHE A 27 5.00 -6.34 9.47
N ALA A 28 4.88 -6.40 10.79
CA ALA A 28 5.88 -7.01 11.66
C ALA A 28 5.87 -8.54 11.61
N TYR A 29 6.97 -9.17 12.00
CA TYR A 29 7.06 -10.61 12.27
C TYR A 29 7.59 -10.84 13.70
N PRO A 30 6.81 -11.46 14.61
CA PRO A 30 5.41 -11.86 14.44
C PRO A 30 4.48 -10.64 14.26
N ARG A 31 3.35 -10.86 13.57
CA ARG A 31 2.38 -9.78 13.30
C ARG A 31 1.74 -9.31 14.61
N ARG A 32 1.76 -7.99 14.85
CA ARG A 32 1.21 -7.37 16.07
C ARG A 32 -0.13 -6.67 15.86
N GLY A 33 -0.43 -6.26 14.63
CA GLY A 33 -1.68 -5.58 14.26
C GLY A 33 -2.44 -6.32 13.16
N SER A 34 -3.77 -6.26 13.18
CA SER A 34 -4.60 -6.87 12.15
C SER A 34 -5.05 -5.86 11.09
N LEU A 35 -5.47 -6.35 9.93
CA LEU A 35 -6.13 -5.52 8.91
C LEU A 35 -7.40 -4.84 9.46
N GLY A 36 -8.07 -5.50 10.41
CA GLY A 36 -9.24 -4.94 11.08
C GLY A 36 -8.92 -3.71 11.93
N ASP A 37 -7.75 -3.69 12.58
CA ASP A 37 -7.30 -2.56 13.40
C ASP A 37 -6.96 -1.35 12.53
N VAL A 38 -6.29 -1.59 11.41
CA VAL A 38 -6.01 -0.57 10.39
C VAL A 38 -7.32 0.01 9.84
N ALA A 39 -8.28 -0.85 9.50
CA ALA A 39 -9.58 -0.44 8.98
C ALA A 39 -10.37 0.41 9.98
N ARG A 40 -10.35 0.01 11.26
CA ARG A 40 -10.97 0.76 12.35
C ARG A 40 -10.34 2.14 12.52
N MET A 41 -9.01 2.23 12.49
CA MET A 41 -8.31 3.52 12.58
C MET A 41 -8.52 4.45 11.38
N LEU A 42 -8.74 3.88 10.20
CA LEU A 42 -9.02 4.65 8.98
C LEU A 42 -10.50 5.04 8.83
N GLY A 43 -11.40 4.45 9.62
CA GLY A 43 -12.85 4.60 9.43
C GLY A 43 -13.33 3.99 8.11
N THR A 44 -12.69 2.89 7.66
CA THR A 44 -13.00 2.23 6.38
C THR A 44 -13.34 0.75 6.58
N SER A 45 -13.92 0.11 5.56
CA SER A 45 -14.10 -1.34 5.57
C SER A 45 -12.76 -2.08 5.46
N ARG A 46 -12.74 -3.36 5.82
CA ARG A 46 -11.55 -4.22 5.63
C ARG A 46 -11.16 -4.32 4.15
N SER A 47 -12.12 -4.44 3.25
CA SER A 47 -11.88 -4.54 1.80
C SER A 47 -11.28 -3.25 1.22
N THR A 48 -11.82 -2.08 1.59
CA THR A 48 -11.26 -0.78 1.20
C THR A 48 -9.84 -0.61 1.73
N THR A 49 -9.60 -1.01 2.98
CA THR A 49 -8.27 -0.94 3.60
C THR A 49 -7.27 -1.84 2.89
N LEU A 50 -7.66 -3.08 2.57
CA LEU A 50 -6.81 -4.01 1.83
C LEU A 50 -6.44 -3.44 0.45
N GLU A 51 -7.41 -2.86 -0.26
CA GLU A 51 -7.16 -2.26 -1.57
C GLU A 51 -6.24 -1.03 -1.49
N LEU A 52 -6.39 -0.19 -0.44
CA LEU A 52 -5.48 0.92 -0.18
C LEU A 52 -4.05 0.43 0.02
N LEU A 53 -3.86 -0.55 0.92
CA LEU A 53 -2.55 -1.12 1.19
C LEU A 53 -1.96 -1.77 -0.07
N ARG A 54 -2.74 -2.57 -0.81
CA ARG A 54 -2.30 -3.22 -2.05
C ARG A 54 -1.81 -2.22 -3.09
N ARG A 55 -2.58 -1.15 -3.34
CA ARG A 55 -2.17 -0.12 -4.29
C ARG A 55 -0.96 0.65 -3.79
N ALA A 56 -0.86 0.90 -2.49
CA ALA A 56 0.26 1.61 -1.91
C ALA A 56 1.56 0.79 -1.99
N THR A 57 1.52 -0.49 -1.61
CA THR A 57 2.68 -1.39 -1.68
C THR A 57 3.11 -1.66 -3.11
N ALA A 58 2.17 -1.79 -4.06
CA ALA A 58 2.51 -1.92 -5.49
C ALA A 58 3.29 -0.71 -6.01
N LYS A 59 2.92 0.51 -5.59
CA LYS A 59 3.66 1.73 -5.95
C LYS A 59 5.04 1.79 -5.33
N LEU A 60 5.17 1.42 -4.06
CA LEU A 60 6.48 1.32 -3.39
C LEU A 60 7.38 0.28 -4.05
N ALA A 61 6.81 -0.86 -4.48
CA ALA A 61 7.54 -1.86 -5.25
C ALA A 61 7.99 -1.30 -6.60
N GLY A 62 7.10 -0.64 -7.37
CA GLY A 62 7.47 -0.01 -8.64
C GLY A 62 8.54 1.09 -8.47
N LEU A 63 8.52 1.85 -7.38
CA LEU A 63 9.59 2.79 -7.05
C LEU A 63 10.93 2.09 -6.80
N ARG A 64 10.93 0.93 -6.11
CA ARG A 64 12.13 0.19 -5.74
C ARG A 64 12.77 -0.57 -6.91
N TYR A 65 11.95 -1.08 -7.82
CA TYR A 65 12.37 -1.94 -8.93
C TYR A 65 12.39 -1.21 -10.29
N GLY A 66 11.99 0.07 -10.35
CA GLY A 66 11.61 0.73 -11.60
C GLY A 66 10.24 0.23 -12.06
N ASP A 67 9.47 1.03 -12.81
CA ASP A 67 8.14 0.64 -13.34
C ASP A 67 8.20 -0.54 -14.35
N GLU A 68 9.31 -1.26 -14.39
CA GLU A 68 9.48 -2.52 -15.09
C GLU A 68 9.03 -3.69 -14.20
N LEU A 69 7.71 -3.88 -14.09
CA LEU A 69 7.21 -5.24 -13.93
C LEU A 69 7.49 -5.99 -15.24
N HIS A 70 8.74 -6.40 -15.44
CA HIS A 70 9.10 -7.44 -16.39
C HIS A 70 8.37 -8.71 -15.94
N PHE A 71 7.15 -8.89 -16.43
CA PHE A 71 6.50 -10.18 -16.45
C PHE A 71 7.34 -11.04 -17.38
N ARG A 72 8.44 -11.62 -16.85
CA ARG A 72 9.26 -12.60 -17.57
C ARG A 72 8.28 -13.66 -18.06
N ARG A 73 8.04 -13.67 -19.38
CA ARG A 73 7.36 -14.79 -20.02
C ARG A 73 8.13 -16.05 -19.64
N PRO A 74 7.50 -17.08 -19.07
CA PRO A 74 8.16 -18.37 -18.94
C PRO A 74 8.52 -18.85 -20.35
N LEU A 75 9.77 -19.30 -20.51
CA LEU A 75 10.26 -19.99 -21.70
C LEU A 75 9.49 -21.31 -21.90
#